data_AF-A0A3N4H254-F1
#
_entry.id   AF-A0A3N4H254-F1
#
_cell.length_a   1.000
_cell.length_b   1.000
_cell.length_c   1.000
_cell.angle_alpha   90.00
_cell.angle_beta   90.00
_cell.angle_gamma   90.00
#
_symmetry.space_group_name_H-M   'P 1'
#
loop_
_entity.id
_entity.type
_entity.pdbx_description
1 polymer ?
#
loop_
_entity_poly.entity_id
_entity_poly.type
_entity_poly.pdbx_seq_one_letter_code
_entity_poly.pdbx_strand_id
1 'polypeptide(L)'
;MTDSFDPHNPPSEFFVTGPDGVPESHIQLGALQADATRLMYQLAASAGDDDATDAVANTWVSQHDPQYFGYLAAAALSLMVRCILAPTLDAVAAAGVDLRPGLRRAAADAEAGLGGGHA
;
A
#
# COMPACT_ATOMS: atom_id res chain seq x y z
N MET A 1 -34.35 -3.15 -3.99
CA MET A 1 -33.67 -2.34 -2.97
C MET A 1 -32.29 -2.07 -3.53
N THR A 2 -32.11 -0.92 -4.19
CA THR A 2 -30.83 -0.51 -4.76
C THR A 2 -30.01 0.02 -3.59
N ASP A 3 -29.17 -0.85 -3.04
CA ASP A 3 -28.15 -0.45 -2.08
C ASP A 3 -27.15 0.41 -2.85
N SER A 4 -27.35 1.73 -2.80
CA SER A 4 -26.46 2.68 -3.44
C SER A 4 -25.22 2.76 -2.57
N PHE A 5 -24.07 2.35 -3.12
CA PHE A 5 -22.76 2.49 -2.47
C PHE A 5 -22.59 3.91 -1.92
N ASP A 6 -22.50 4.03 -0.59
CA ASP A 6 -22.14 5.28 0.09
C ASP A 6 -20.63 5.25 0.37
N PRO A 7 -19.81 6.07 -0.30
CA PRO A 7 -18.38 6.13 -0.07
C PRO A 7 -18.01 6.62 1.34
N HIS A 8 -18.94 7.25 2.08
CA HIS A 8 -18.74 7.69 3.46
C HIS A 8 -19.11 6.64 4.49
N ASN A 9 -19.79 5.56 4.08
CA ASN A 9 -20.15 4.44 4.95
C ASN A 9 -19.93 3.11 4.21
N PRO A 10 -18.66 2.73 3.96
CA PRO A 10 -18.36 1.51 3.25
C PRO A 10 -18.81 0.29 4.07
N PRO A 11 -19.21 -0.81 3.41
CA PRO A 11 -19.56 -2.05 4.09
C PRO A 11 -18.37 -2.59 4.88
N SER A 12 -18.60 -3.12 6.08
CA SER A 12 -17.54 -3.63 6.97
C SER A 12 -16.75 -4.81 6.40
N GLU A 13 -17.33 -5.50 5.42
CA GLU A 13 -16.74 -6.65 4.75
C GLU A 13 -17.23 -6.74 3.30
N PHE A 14 -16.45 -7.42 2.46
CA PHE A 14 -16.85 -7.73 1.09
C PHE A 14 -16.18 -9.03 0.62
N PHE A 15 -16.77 -9.64 -0.41
CA PHE A 15 -16.20 -10.81 -1.07
C PHE A 15 -15.58 -10.39 -2.39
N VAL A 16 -14.38 -10.91 -2.67
CA VAL A 16 -13.73 -10.82 -3.97
C VAL A 16 -14.12 -12.06 -4.74
N THR A 17 -14.75 -11.88 -5.91
CA THR A 17 -15.19 -12.97 -6.77
C THR A 17 -14.29 -13.10 -7.98
N GLY A 18 -13.98 -14.34 -8.36
CA GLY A 18 -13.30 -14.66 -9.60
C GLY A 18 -14.16 -14.40 -10.83
N PRO A 19 -13.59 -14.57 -12.04
CA PRO A 19 -14.30 -14.33 -13.32
C PRO A 19 -15.52 -15.23 -13.53
N ASP A 20 -15.59 -16.36 -12.82
CA ASP A 20 -16.70 -17.33 -12.83
C ASP A 20 -17.80 -17.00 -11.81
N GLY A 21 -17.62 -15.92 -11.04
CA GLY A 21 -18.55 -15.49 -9.99
C GLY A 21 -18.39 -16.24 -8.67
N VAL A 22 -17.38 -17.12 -8.55
CA VAL A 22 -17.09 -17.83 -7.29
C VAL A 22 -16.31 -16.91 -6.35
N PRO A 23 -16.67 -16.82 -5.06
CA PRO A 23 -15.88 -16.09 -4.08
C PRO A 23 -14.48 -16.71 -3.91
N GLU A 24 -13.45 -15.93 -4.18
CA GLU A 24 -12.04 -16.32 -3.99
C GLU A 24 -11.50 -15.85 -2.65
N SER A 25 -12.01 -14.73 -2.11
CA SER A 25 -11.55 -14.17 -0.85
C SER A 25 -12.64 -13.40 -0.13
N HIS A 26 -12.54 -13.36 1.20
CA HIS A 26 -13.41 -12.61 2.09
C HIS A 26 -12.58 -11.57 2.83
N ILE A 27 -12.89 -10.30 2.60
CA ILE A 27 -12.17 -9.18 3.18
C ILE A 27 -12.99 -8.60 4.33
N GLN A 28 -12.42 -8.62 5.53
CA GLN A 28 -12.94 -7.86 6.67
C GLN A 28 -12.15 -6.56 6.81
N LEU A 29 -12.78 -5.41 6.61
CA LEU A 29 -12.07 -4.12 6.54
C LEU A 29 -11.31 -3.77 7.83
N GLY A 30 -11.88 -4.11 8.98
CA GLY A 30 -11.22 -3.87 10.27
C GLY A 30 -9.93 -4.68 10.44
N ALA A 31 -9.95 -5.96 10.04
CA ALA A 31 -8.75 -6.81 10.05
C ALA A 31 -7.73 -6.32 9.04
N LEU A 32 -8.17 -6.01 7.81
CA LEU A 32 -7.34 -5.47 6.75
C LEU A 32 -6.60 -4.21 7.19
N GLN A 33 -7.29 -3.27 7.84
CA GLN A 33 -6.67 -2.04 8.32
C GLN A 33 -5.64 -2.29 9.44
N ALA A 34 -5.93 -3.22 10.36
CA ALA A 34 -5.00 -3.59 11.42
C ALA A 34 -3.73 -4.25 10.85
N ASP A 35 -3.90 -5.17 9.91
CA ASP A 35 -2.80 -5.85 9.23
C ASP A 35 -1.99 -4.89 8.36
N ALA A 36 -2.66 -4.01 7.62
CA ALA A 36 -2.00 -2.98 6.80
C ALA A 36 -1.14 -2.06 7.67
N THR A 37 -1.62 -1.71 8.86
CA THR A 37 -0.85 -0.93 9.83
C THR A 37 0.39 -1.68 10.30
N ARG A 38 0.28 -2.98 10.59
CA ARG A 38 1.42 -3.82 11.01
C ARG A 38 2.44 -3.97 9.89
N LEU A 39 1.99 -4.33 8.69
CA LEU A 39 2.83 -4.47 7.51
C LEU A 39 3.55 -3.15 7.21
N MET A 40 2.84 -2.03 7.23
CA MET A 40 3.43 -0.69 7.05
C MET A 40 4.58 -0.44 8.02
N TYR A 41 4.37 -0.64 9.33
CA TYR A 41 5.43 -0.37 10.32
C TYR A 41 6.62 -1.33 10.19
N GLN A 42 6.38 -2.59 9.84
CA GLN A 42 7.46 -3.56 9.65
C GLN A 42 8.31 -3.22 8.43
N LEU A 43 7.69 -2.87 7.29
CA LEU A 43 8.39 -2.40 6.10
C LEU A 43 9.14 -1.08 6.36
N ALA A 44 8.54 -0.17 7.12
CA ALA A 44 9.20 1.10 7.48
C ALA A 44 10.43 0.86 8.36
N ALA A 45 10.34 -0.10 9.30
CA ALA A 45 11.43 -0.43 10.22
C ALA A 45 12.60 -1.14 9.52
N SER A 46 12.34 -1.89 8.45
CA SER A 46 13.38 -2.55 7.64
C SER A 46 13.93 -1.66 6.52
N ALA A 47 13.46 -0.42 6.38
CA ALA A 47 13.87 0.46 5.29
C ALA A 47 15.40 0.67 5.26
N GLY A 48 16.02 0.39 4.11
CA GLY A 48 17.48 0.43 3.93
C GLY A 48 18.18 -0.92 4.13
N ASP A 49 17.44 -1.97 4.50
CA ASP A 49 17.87 -3.37 4.52
C ASP A 49 16.92 -4.18 3.62
N ASP A 50 17.36 -4.44 2.40
CA ASP A 50 16.55 -5.09 1.36
C ASP A 50 16.21 -6.54 1.75
N ASP A 51 17.17 -7.28 2.33
CA ASP A 51 16.96 -8.67 2.78
C ASP A 51 15.92 -8.73 3.90
N ALA A 52 15.98 -7.81 4.86
CA ALA A 52 14.99 -7.72 5.93
C ALA A 52 13.59 -7.33 5.40
N THR A 53 13.55 -6.43 4.43
CA THR A 53 12.30 -5.99 3.78
C THR A 53 11.66 -7.15 3.01
N ASP A 54 12.45 -7.93 2.27
CA ASP A 54 11.99 -9.13 1.57
C ASP A 54 11.50 -10.20 2.55
N ALA A 55 12.19 -10.39 3.67
CA ALA A 55 11.76 -11.34 4.72
C ALA A 55 10.39 -10.97 5.31
N VAL A 56 10.14 -9.67 5.55
CA VAL A 56 8.83 -9.17 5.97
C VAL A 56 7.78 -9.47 4.90
N ALA A 57 8.02 -9.07 3.65
CA ALA A 57 7.06 -9.28 2.57
C ALA A 57 6.73 -10.77 2.37
N ASN A 58 7.74 -11.64 2.34
CA ASN A 58 7.57 -13.09 2.22
C ASN A 58 6.74 -13.69 3.36
N THR A 59 6.96 -13.21 4.60
CA THR A 59 6.17 -13.64 5.75
C THR A 59 4.69 -13.33 5.53
N TRP A 60 4.35 -12.11 5.12
CA TRP A 60 2.95 -11.70 4.92
C TRP A 60 2.28 -12.38 3.73
N VAL A 61 2.99 -12.52 2.60
CA VAL A 61 2.52 -13.24 1.42
C VAL A 61 2.22 -14.71 1.75
N SER A 62 3.04 -15.36 2.56
CA SER A 62 2.85 -16.77 2.92
C SER A 62 1.67 -17.04 3.87
N GLN A 63 1.18 -15.99 4.55
CA GLN A 63 0.13 -16.10 5.57
C GLN A 63 -1.27 -15.78 5.07
N HIS A 64 -1.39 -15.18 3.88
CA HIS A 64 -2.65 -14.68 3.36
C HIS A 64 -2.92 -15.22 1.96
N ASP A 65 -4.20 -15.29 1.58
CA ASP A 65 -4.52 -15.58 0.19
C ASP A 65 -4.07 -14.41 -0.72
N PRO A 66 -3.74 -14.68 -2.00
CA PRO A 66 -3.21 -13.67 -2.91
C PRO A 66 -4.12 -12.46 -3.09
N GLN A 67 -5.44 -12.65 -3.08
CA GLN A 67 -6.40 -11.55 -3.28
C GLN A 67 -6.40 -10.63 -2.05
N TYR A 68 -6.52 -11.18 -0.84
CA TYR A 68 -6.39 -10.42 0.40
C TYR A 68 -5.06 -9.69 0.47
N PHE A 69 -3.96 -10.37 0.15
CA PHE A 69 -2.63 -9.77 0.19
C PHE A 69 -2.52 -8.55 -0.74
N GLY A 70 -3.13 -8.59 -1.92
CA GLY A 70 -3.18 -7.45 -2.84
C GLY A 70 -3.83 -6.21 -2.20
N TYR A 71 -4.99 -6.37 -1.57
CA TYR A 71 -5.66 -5.28 -0.84
C TYR A 71 -4.85 -4.82 0.37
N LEU A 72 -4.25 -5.76 1.10
CA LEU A 72 -3.40 -5.48 2.26
C LEU A 72 -2.20 -4.63 1.88
N ALA A 73 -1.48 -5.02 0.83
CA ALA A 73 -0.30 -4.30 0.33
C ALA A 73 -0.67 -2.89 -0.14
N ALA A 74 -1.78 -2.74 -0.88
CA ALA A 74 -2.27 -1.43 -1.32
C ALA A 74 -2.64 -0.51 -0.13
N ALA A 75 -3.32 -1.07 0.89
CA ALA A 75 -3.67 -0.34 2.10
C ALA A 75 -2.42 0.08 2.88
N ALA A 76 -1.46 -0.84 3.06
CA ALA A 76 -0.20 -0.58 3.75
C ALA A 76 0.62 0.50 3.04
N LEU A 77 0.68 0.52 1.71
CA LEU A 77 1.35 1.55 0.92
C LEU A 77 0.69 2.92 1.10
N SER A 78 -0.65 2.99 1.06
CA SER A 78 -1.38 4.23 1.31
C SER A 78 -1.10 4.78 2.71
N LEU A 79 -1.07 3.91 3.72
CA LEU A 79 -0.72 4.27 5.09
C LEU A 79 0.75 4.71 5.20
N MET A 80 1.70 4.00 4.56
CA MET A 80 3.12 4.36 4.54
C MET A 80 3.33 5.81 4.08
N VAL A 81 2.67 6.19 2.98
CA VAL A 81 2.79 7.55 2.43
C VAL A 81 2.25 8.59 3.41
N ARG A 82 1.10 8.32 4.04
CA ARG A 82 0.40 9.29 4.90
C ARG A 82 0.98 9.38 6.31
N CYS A 83 1.36 8.25 6.89
CA CYS A 83 1.71 8.13 8.30
C CYS A 83 3.22 8.11 8.54
N ILE A 84 4.04 7.77 7.54
CA ILE A 84 5.50 7.73 7.66
C ILE A 84 6.14 8.77 6.75
N LEU A 85 5.98 8.65 5.43
CA LEU A 85 6.70 9.50 4.48
C LEU A 85 6.32 10.97 4.60
N ALA A 86 5.03 11.31 4.66
CA ALA A 86 4.58 12.68 4.79
C ALA A 86 5.17 13.40 6.03
N PRO A 87 5.02 12.88 7.26
CA PRO A 87 5.60 13.52 8.44
C PRO A 87 7.14 13.52 8.44
N THR A 88 7.80 12.50 7.88
CA THR A 88 9.27 12.53 7.71
C THR A 88 9.70 13.67 6.80
N LEU A 89 9.02 13.88 5.67
CA LEU A 89 9.31 14.99 4.76
C LEU A 89 9.06 16.35 5.41
N ASP A 90 8.01 16.48 6.21
CA ASP A 90 7.72 17.71 6.94
C ASP A 90 8.79 18.00 8.01
N ALA A 91 9.25 16.98 8.72
CA ALA A 91 10.34 17.11 9.71
C ALA A 91 11.67 17.52 9.06
N VAL A 92 12.01 16.93 7.91
CA VAL A 92 13.24 17.26 7.18
C VAL A 92 13.17 18.66 6.57
N ALA A 93 11.99 19.08 6.08
CA ALA A 93 11.74 20.44 5.63
C ALA A 93 11.88 21.47 6.78
N ALA A 94 11.36 21.15 7.97
CA ALA A 94 11.56 21.97 9.16
C ALA A 94 13.03 22.07 9.59
N ALA A 95 13.85 21.06 9.27
CA ALA A 95 15.30 21.09 9.45
C ALA A 95 16.07 21.83 8.33
N GLY A 96 15.36 22.43 7.37
CA GLY A 96 15.93 23.25 6.30
C GLY A 96 16.24 22.51 4.99
N VAL A 97 15.80 21.27 4.83
CA VAL A 97 16.00 20.47 3.61
C VAL A 97 14.65 20.11 3.00
N ASP A 98 14.30 20.69 1.85
CA ASP A 98 13.07 20.32 1.13
C ASP A 98 13.36 19.21 0.10
N LEU A 99 12.93 17.99 0.41
CA LEU A 99 13.07 16.82 -0.46
C LEU A 99 11.93 16.67 -1.49
N ARG A 100 10.82 17.41 -1.34
CA ARG A 100 9.63 17.25 -2.19
C ARG A 100 9.90 17.56 -3.66
N PRO A 101 10.68 18.61 -4.04
CA PRO A 101 11.05 18.86 -5.43
C PRO A 101 11.84 17.69 -6.05
N GLY A 102 12.77 17.11 -5.29
CA GLY A 102 13.56 15.95 -5.73
C GLY A 102 12.68 14.73 -6.03
N LEU A 103 11.73 14.42 -5.13
CA LEU A 103 10.77 13.34 -5.33
C LEU A 103 9.88 13.55 -6.58
N ARG A 104 9.42 14.79 -6.82
CA ARG A 104 8.63 15.11 -8.04
C ARG A 104 9.44 14.90 -9.30
N ARG A 105 10.72 15.28 -9.29
CA ARG A 105 11.63 15.04 -10.42
C ARG A 105 11.86 13.55 -10.64
N ALA A 106 12.15 12.79 -9.58
CA ALA A 106 12.34 11.35 -9.67
C ALA A 106 11.10 10.64 -10.24
N ALA A 107 9.89 11.07 -9.85
CA ALA A 107 8.65 10.56 -10.42
C ALA A 107 8.53 10.87 -11.93
N ALA A 108 8.83 12.11 -12.34
CA ALA A 108 8.82 12.48 -13.76
C ALA A 108 9.85 11.70 -14.59
N ASP A 109 11.05 11.49 -14.04
CA ASP A 109 12.11 10.71 -14.68
C ASP A 109 11.72 9.23 -14.81
N ALA A 110 11.04 8.66 -13.81
CA ALA A 110 10.53 7.28 -13.87
C ALA A 110 9.45 7.10 -14.95
N GLU A 111 8.47 8.01 -15.03
CA GLU A 111 7.44 7.99 -16.08
C GLU A 111 8.04 8.14 -17.48
N ALA A 112 9.02 9.02 -17.65
CA ALA A 112 9.74 9.18 -18.92
C ALA A 112 10.52 7.91 -19.32
N GLY A 113 11.12 7.23 -18.34
CA GLY A 113 11.87 5.98 -18.57
C GLY A 113 11.00 4.79 -18.94
N LEU A 114 9.80 4.67 -18.37
CA LEU A 114 8.84 3.60 -18.68
C LEU A 114 8.30 3.71 -20.13
N GLY A 115 8.24 4.92 -20.69
CA GLY A 115 7.84 5.17 -22.08
C GLY A 115 8.86 4.77 -23.15
N GLY A 116 10.09 4.40 -22.78
CA GLY A 116 11.18 4.07 -23.72
C GLY A 116 11.33 2.58 -24.07
N GLY A 117 10.53 1.69 -23.48
CA GLY A 117 10.73 0.24 -23.53
C GLY A 117 9.98 -0.55 -24.61
N HIS A 118 9.23 0.10 -25.50
CA HIS A 118 8.49 -0.58 -26.57
C HIS A 118 8.60 0.17 -27.90
N ALA A 119 9.64 -0.13 -28.69
CA ALA A 119 9.71 0.09 -30.13
C ALA A 119 10.53 -1.03 -30.77
#